data_AF-A0A553DEQ2-F1
#
_entry.id   AF-A0A553DEQ2-F1
#
_cell.length_a   1.000
_cell.length_b   1.000
_cell.length_c   1.000
_cell.angle_alpha   90.00
_cell.angle_beta   90.00
_cell.angle_gamma   90.00
#
_symmetry.space_group_name_H-M   'P 1'
#
loop_
_entity.id
_entity.type
_entity.pdbx_description
1 polymer ?
#
loop_
_entity_poly.entity_id
_entity_poly.type
_entity_poly.pdbx_seq_one_letter_code
_entity_poly.pdbx_strand_id
1 'polypeptide(L)'
;MLLKEIPSYFNYTNVLVFITFAVVLLHHNPKKSTHRILLAIVFISFLNELMALFLLFKKMDISLLYTVTTILHNSLWLFLLSKYFHYHGLVSGVIVSYISFSIFNLFFFEGHEMFNYYTFILGAFIYLVLFIYESFFQLKKENFPFFTSNDYIVLFAPVLFFFGLSAIFGFKSYVLSSTIIFGSMNLYGFIGCFVNTVYYILIAIYIYREKRLKNDT
;
A
#
# COMPACT_ATOMS: atom_id res chain seq x y z
N MET A 1 -27.68 -11.13 19.27
CA MET A 1 -26.40 -11.80 19.59
C MET A 1 -25.37 -11.57 18.48
N LEU A 2 -25.72 -11.76 17.19
CA LEU A 2 -24.83 -11.59 16.02
C LEU A 2 -24.17 -10.20 15.83
N LEU A 3 -24.83 -9.10 16.21
CA LEU A 3 -24.27 -7.74 16.08
C LEU A 3 -23.21 -7.39 17.15
N LYS A 4 -23.14 -8.14 18.26
CA LYS A 4 -22.17 -7.88 19.35
C LYS A 4 -20.76 -8.40 19.06
N GLU A 5 -20.59 -9.27 18.06
CA GLU A 5 -19.30 -9.87 17.69
C GLU A 5 -18.58 -9.14 16.55
N ILE A 6 -19.26 -8.25 15.83
CA ILE A 6 -18.63 -7.45 14.77
C ILE A 6 -17.51 -6.54 15.31
N PRO A 7 -17.67 -5.86 16.48
CA PRO A 7 -16.62 -5.01 17.03
C PRO A 7 -15.32 -5.75 17.36
N SER A 8 -15.35 -7.05 17.66
CA SER A 8 -14.14 -7.79 18.03
C SER A 8 -13.21 -8.09 16.84
N TYR A 9 -13.71 -7.98 15.61
CA TYR A 9 -12.89 -8.14 14.40
C TYR A 9 -12.36 -6.82 13.85
N PHE A 10 -12.82 -5.69 14.40
CA PHE A 10 -12.40 -4.37 13.96
C PHE A 10 -11.03 -4.03 14.56
N ASN A 11 -10.04 -3.83 13.70
CA ASN A 11 -8.68 -3.49 14.09
C ASN A 11 -8.36 -2.03 13.77
N TYR A 12 -7.18 -1.59 14.23
CA TYR A 12 -6.68 -0.23 14.02
C TYR A 12 -6.52 0.13 12.53
N THR A 13 -6.06 -0.82 11.71
CA THR A 13 -5.89 -0.63 10.26
C THR A 13 -7.23 -0.38 9.57
N ASN A 14 -8.31 -1.05 9.99
CA ASN A 14 -9.67 -0.81 9.47
C ASN A 14 -10.07 0.66 9.64
N VAL A 15 -9.83 1.24 10.82
CA VAL A 15 -10.13 2.64 11.12
C VAL A 15 -9.36 3.56 10.18
N LEU A 16 -8.05 3.35 10.02
CA LEU A 16 -7.20 4.18 9.16
C LEU A 16 -7.64 4.12 7.69
N VAL A 17 -7.92 2.93 7.17
CA VAL A 17 -8.39 2.71 5.80
C VAL A 17 -9.71 3.44 5.58
N PHE A 18 -10.67 3.30 6.50
CA PHE A 18 -12.01 3.84 6.33
C PHE A 18 -12.01 5.38 6.38
N ILE A 19 -11.27 5.96 7.33
CA ILE A 19 -11.08 7.41 7.41
C ILE A 19 -10.38 7.93 6.16
N THR A 20 -9.30 7.27 5.72
CA THR A 20 -8.56 7.72 4.54
C THR A 20 -9.41 7.63 3.27
N PHE A 21 -10.18 6.55 3.12
CA PHE A 21 -11.12 6.40 2.01
C PHE A 21 -12.15 7.52 1.99
N ALA A 22 -12.78 7.84 3.13
CA ALA A 22 -13.73 8.95 3.23
C ALA A 22 -13.06 10.29 2.87
N VAL A 23 -11.86 10.56 3.38
CA VAL A 23 -11.10 11.79 3.08
C VAL A 23 -10.78 11.91 1.59
N VAL A 24 -10.26 10.85 0.97
CA VAL A 24 -9.89 10.82 -0.46
C VAL A 24 -11.14 10.96 -1.33
N LEU A 25 -12.24 10.30 -0.97
CA LEU A 25 -13.50 10.34 -1.72
C LEU A 25 -14.11 11.75 -1.72
N LEU A 26 -14.19 12.39 -0.54
CA LEU A 26 -14.78 13.74 -0.40
C LEU A 26 -13.98 14.84 -1.11
N HIS A 27 -12.66 14.66 -1.24
CA HIS A 27 -11.75 15.65 -1.82
C HIS A 27 -11.19 15.22 -3.18
N HIS A 28 -11.80 14.21 -3.79
CA HIS A 28 -11.34 13.66 -5.05
C HIS A 28 -11.38 14.71 -6.17
N ASN A 29 -10.37 14.70 -7.05
CA ASN A 29 -10.35 15.51 -8.25
C ASN A 29 -10.31 14.61 -9.49
N PRO A 30 -11.43 14.43 -10.21
CA PRO A 30 -11.46 13.52 -11.36
C PRO A 30 -10.57 13.98 -12.52
N LYS A 31 -10.24 15.27 -12.60
CA LYS A 31 -9.35 15.83 -13.63
C LYS A 31 -7.89 15.44 -13.40
N LYS A 32 -7.47 15.23 -12.13
CA LYS A 32 -6.08 14.89 -11.80
C LYS A 32 -5.89 13.37 -11.82
N SER A 33 -5.09 12.89 -12.77
CA SER A 33 -4.83 11.46 -12.94
C SER A 33 -4.26 10.78 -11.68
N THR A 34 -3.37 11.45 -10.94
CA THR A 34 -2.81 11.00 -9.66
C THR A 34 -3.91 10.71 -8.62
N HIS A 35 -4.94 11.56 -8.55
CA HIS A 35 -6.08 11.35 -7.65
C HIS A 35 -6.92 10.14 -8.05
N ARG A 36 -7.08 9.87 -9.35
CA ARG A 36 -7.84 8.70 -9.82
C ARG A 36 -7.15 7.40 -9.45
N ILE A 37 -5.83 7.34 -9.62
CA ILE A 37 -5.03 6.18 -9.24
C ILE A 37 -5.00 6.02 -7.72
N LEU A 38 -4.78 7.12 -6.98
CA LEU A 38 -4.81 7.09 -5.52
C LEU A 38 -6.17 6.65 -4.96
N LEU A 39 -7.27 7.13 -5.55
CA LEU A 39 -8.62 6.66 -5.20
C LEU A 39 -8.75 5.16 -5.45
N ALA A 40 -8.24 4.63 -6.58
CA ALA A 40 -8.24 3.19 -6.83
C ALA A 40 -7.44 2.40 -5.79
N ILE A 41 -6.25 2.90 -5.40
CA ILE A 41 -5.40 2.28 -4.36
C ILE A 41 -6.15 2.19 -3.03
N VAL A 42 -6.73 3.30 -2.59
CA VAL A 42 -7.42 3.38 -1.30
C VAL A 42 -8.75 2.62 -1.35
N PHE A 43 -9.44 2.61 -2.50
CA PHE A 43 -10.66 1.84 -2.71
C PHE A 43 -10.41 0.33 -2.64
N ILE A 44 -9.34 -0.17 -3.26
CA ILE A 44 -8.96 -1.58 -3.15
C ILE A 44 -8.62 -1.95 -1.71
N SER A 45 -7.92 -1.07 -0.99
CA SER A 45 -7.63 -1.27 0.44
C SER A 45 -8.91 -1.30 1.27
N PHE A 46 -9.87 -0.41 0.99
CA PHE A 46 -11.18 -0.37 1.64
C PHE A 46 -12.00 -1.63 1.38
N LEU A 47 -12.09 -2.07 0.12
CA LEU A 47 -12.78 -3.31 -0.23
C LEU A 47 -12.13 -4.54 0.42
N ASN A 48 -10.80 -4.60 0.46
CA ASN A 48 -10.08 -5.67 1.15
C ASN A 48 -10.48 -5.75 2.63
N GLU A 49 -10.45 -4.63 3.35
CA GLU A 49 -10.83 -4.62 4.76
C GLU A 49 -12.31 -4.99 4.96
N LEU A 50 -13.22 -4.50 4.11
CA LEU A 50 -14.63 -4.83 4.18
C LEU A 50 -14.89 -6.33 3.92
N MET A 51 -14.25 -6.89 2.90
CA MET A 51 -14.34 -8.31 2.57
C MET A 51 -13.67 -9.19 3.62
N ALA A 52 -12.54 -8.75 4.19
CA ALA A 52 -11.83 -9.47 5.25
C ALA A 52 -12.70 -9.59 6.50
N LEU A 53 -13.37 -8.49 6.92
CA LEU A 53 -14.33 -8.53 8.02
C LEU A 53 -15.47 -9.52 7.76
N PHE A 54 -16.00 -9.55 6.53
CA PHE A 54 -17.05 -10.49 6.15
C PHE A 54 -16.58 -11.96 6.19
N LEU A 55 -15.38 -12.25 5.65
CA LEU A 55 -14.82 -13.60 5.63
C LEU A 55 -14.46 -14.08 7.04
N LEU A 56 -13.86 -13.22 7.87
CA LEU A 56 -13.56 -13.52 9.27
C LEU A 56 -14.83 -13.83 10.06
N PHE A 57 -15.91 -13.08 9.83
CA PHE A 57 -17.21 -13.36 10.43
C PHE A 57 -17.76 -14.74 10.02
N LYS A 58 -17.46 -15.19 8.80
CA LYS A 58 -17.79 -16.53 8.30
C LYS A 58 -16.76 -17.60 8.67
N LYS A 59 -15.70 -17.25 9.42
CA LYS A 59 -14.56 -18.11 9.74
C LYS A 59 -13.89 -18.72 8.49
N MET A 60 -13.88 -17.97 7.40
CA MET A 60 -13.22 -18.34 6.15
C MET A 60 -11.80 -17.80 6.12
N ASP A 61 -10.92 -18.49 5.40
CA ASP A 61 -9.55 -18.02 5.16
C ASP A 61 -9.54 -16.71 4.37
N ILE A 62 -8.60 -15.83 4.72
CA ILE A 62 -8.41 -14.50 4.13
C ILE A 62 -7.15 -14.42 3.26
N SER A 63 -6.34 -15.49 3.20
CA SER A 63 -5.02 -15.48 2.55
C SER A 63 -5.10 -15.17 1.06
N LEU A 64 -6.08 -15.75 0.35
CA LEU A 64 -6.31 -15.45 -1.06
C LEU A 64 -6.75 -14.00 -1.28
N LEU A 65 -7.64 -13.47 -0.43
CA LEU A 65 -8.11 -12.09 -0.52
C LEU A 65 -6.94 -11.11 -0.39
N TYR A 66 -6.11 -11.27 0.65
CA TYR A 66 -4.94 -10.42 0.86
C TYR A 66 -3.89 -10.57 -0.26
N THR A 67 -3.73 -11.76 -0.82
CA THR A 67 -2.83 -12.01 -1.95
C THR A 67 -3.29 -11.24 -3.19
N VAL A 68 -4.55 -11.38 -3.58
CA VAL A 68 -5.11 -10.67 -4.75
C VAL A 68 -5.04 -9.16 -4.54
N THR A 69 -5.41 -8.69 -3.35
CA THR A 69 -5.31 -7.27 -2.99
C THR A 69 -3.87 -6.77 -3.08
N THR A 70 -2.88 -7.54 -2.63
CA THR A 70 -1.46 -7.17 -2.70
C THR A 70 -0.99 -7.01 -4.14
N ILE A 71 -1.38 -7.93 -5.03
CA ILE A 71 -1.04 -7.85 -6.45
C ILE A 71 -1.57 -6.55 -7.04
N LEU A 72 -2.84 -6.23 -6.78
CA LEU A 72 -3.49 -5.03 -7.30
C LEU A 72 -2.89 -3.75 -6.67
N HIS A 73 -2.69 -3.73 -5.36
CA HIS A 73 -2.14 -2.60 -4.61
C HIS A 73 -0.73 -2.25 -5.07
N ASN A 74 0.18 -3.23 -5.13
CA ASN A 74 1.55 -3.03 -5.63
C ASN A 74 1.56 -2.59 -7.09
N SER A 75 0.72 -3.20 -7.93
CA SER A 75 0.62 -2.84 -9.36
C SER A 75 0.16 -1.39 -9.54
N LEU A 76 -0.83 -0.93 -8.78
CA LEU A 76 -1.30 0.45 -8.82
C LEU A 76 -0.25 1.44 -8.31
N TRP A 77 0.52 1.08 -7.28
CA TRP A 77 1.63 1.91 -6.82
C TRP A 77 2.73 2.03 -7.86
N LEU A 78 3.13 0.92 -8.47
CA LEU A 78 4.11 0.93 -9.57
C LEU A 78 3.58 1.75 -10.77
N PHE A 79 2.30 1.62 -11.09
CA PHE A 79 1.66 2.40 -12.13
C PHE A 79 1.61 3.90 -11.79
N LEU A 80 1.40 4.27 -10.53
CA LEU A 80 1.47 5.65 -10.09
C LEU A 80 2.88 6.21 -10.23
N LEU A 81 3.88 5.45 -9.82
CA LEU A 81 5.30 5.82 -9.93
C LEU A 81 5.73 5.98 -11.39
N SER A 82 5.28 5.11 -12.29
CA SER A 82 5.65 5.14 -13.71
C SER A 82 5.27 6.44 -14.42
N LYS A 83 4.28 7.17 -13.90
CA LYS A 83 3.85 8.48 -14.42
C LYS A 83 4.90 9.58 -14.30
N TYR A 84 5.77 9.46 -13.29
CA TYR A 84 6.80 10.45 -12.99
C TYR A 84 8.19 10.00 -13.44
N PHE A 85 8.27 8.78 -13.96
CA PHE A 85 9.50 8.20 -14.44
C PHE A 85 9.89 8.74 -15.80
N HIS A 86 11.19 8.99 -16.00
CA HIS A 86 11.66 9.44 -17.30
C HIS A 86 11.58 8.35 -18.39
N TYR A 87 11.88 7.11 -18.03
CA TYR A 87 11.93 5.96 -18.95
C TYR A 87 10.65 5.11 -18.89
N HIS A 88 9.53 5.66 -19.36
CA HIS A 88 8.21 5.00 -19.27
C HIS A 88 8.15 3.57 -19.86
N GLY A 89 8.85 3.31 -20.96
CA GLY A 89 8.86 1.98 -21.60
C GLY A 89 9.50 0.89 -20.74
N LEU A 90 10.64 1.21 -20.11
CA LEU A 90 11.32 0.29 -19.20
C LEU A 90 10.43 -0.03 -17.99
N VAL A 91 9.86 0.99 -17.36
CA VAL A 91 9.01 0.81 -16.17
C VAL A 91 7.74 0.05 -16.51
N SER A 92 7.15 0.30 -17.69
CA SER A 92 6.00 -0.48 -18.16
C SER A 92 6.36 -1.95 -18.34
N GLY A 93 7.53 -2.27 -18.90
CA GLY A 93 8.04 -3.63 -18.99
C GLY A 93 8.23 -4.30 -17.62
N VAL A 94 8.72 -3.54 -16.64
CA VAL A 94 8.88 -4.01 -15.25
C VAL A 94 7.53 -4.26 -14.56
N ILE A 95 6.52 -3.42 -14.81
CA ILE A 95 5.17 -3.64 -14.28
C ILE A 95 4.56 -4.90 -14.88
N VAL A 96 4.69 -5.09 -16.20
CA VAL A 96 4.20 -6.29 -16.88
C VAL A 96 4.89 -7.53 -16.34
N SER A 97 6.23 -7.51 -16.18
CA SER A 97 6.96 -8.65 -15.64
C SER A 97 6.58 -8.96 -14.19
N TYR A 98 6.36 -7.93 -13.35
CA TYR A 98 5.85 -8.10 -11.99
C TYR A 98 4.46 -8.77 -11.97
N ILE A 99 3.53 -8.31 -12.82
CA ILE A 99 2.18 -8.88 -12.89
C ILE A 99 2.25 -10.33 -13.39
N SER A 100 3.03 -10.61 -14.43
CA SER A 100 3.24 -11.97 -14.93
C SER A 100 3.82 -12.89 -13.87
N PHE A 101 4.84 -12.43 -13.13
CA PHE A 101 5.40 -13.17 -11.99
C PHE A 101 4.35 -13.41 -10.90
N SER A 102 3.57 -12.39 -10.55
CA SER A 102 2.56 -12.46 -9.50
C SER A 102 1.48 -13.49 -9.82
N ILE A 103 1.01 -13.51 -11.07
CA ILE A 103 0.05 -14.51 -11.55
C ILE A 103 0.68 -15.91 -11.54
N PHE A 104 1.92 -16.03 -12.02
CA PHE A 104 2.62 -17.32 -12.00
C PHE A 104 2.82 -17.85 -10.57
N ASN A 105 3.26 -17.00 -9.64
CA ASN A 105 3.46 -17.38 -8.23
C ASN A 105 2.16 -17.84 -7.56
N LEU A 106 1.05 -17.14 -7.86
CA LEU A 106 -0.28 -17.47 -7.34
C LEU A 106 -0.78 -18.85 -7.80
N PHE A 107 -0.54 -19.22 -9.06
CA PHE A 107 -1.06 -20.48 -9.60
C PHE A 107 -0.10 -21.67 -9.44
N PHE A 108 1.22 -21.44 -9.33
CA PHE A 108 2.21 -22.51 -9.43
C PHE A 108 3.17 -22.66 -8.24
N PHE A 109 3.37 -21.65 -7.39
CA PHE A 109 4.40 -21.68 -6.33
C PHE A 109 3.84 -21.52 -4.91
N GLU A 110 3.55 -20.29 -4.46
CA GLU A 110 3.01 -20.07 -3.12
C GLU A 110 1.51 -20.42 -3.03
N GLY A 111 0.82 -20.51 -4.17
CA GLY A 111 -0.54 -21.02 -4.24
C GLY A 111 -1.59 -20.05 -3.65
N HIS A 112 -2.77 -20.58 -3.34
CA HIS A 112 -3.92 -19.80 -2.83
C HIS A 112 -4.20 -20.01 -1.34
N GLU A 113 -3.61 -21.04 -0.72
CA GLU A 113 -3.87 -21.39 0.68
C GLU A 113 -3.10 -20.52 1.69
N MET A 114 -2.00 -19.90 1.25
CA MET A 114 -1.20 -19.00 2.06
C MET A 114 -1.01 -17.65 1.38
N PHE A 115 -0.75 -16.63 2.21
CA PHE A 115 -0.39 -15.32 1.69
C PHE A 115 0.88 -15.40 0.83
N ASN A 116 0.86 -14.80 -0.35
CA ASN A 116 2.00 -14.81 -1.27
C ASN A 116 3.06 -13.78 -0.86
N TYR A 117 3.92 -14.17 0.08
CA TYR A 117 4.99 -13.33 0.61
C TYR A 117 5.99 -12.89 -0.48
N TYR A 118 6.37 -13.79 -1.40
CA TYR A 118 7.35 -13.44 -2.44
C TYR A 118 6.80 -12.41 -3.42
N THR A 119 5.51 -12.49 -3.74
CA THR A 119 4.83 -11.48 -4.55
C THR A 119 4.89 -10.10 -3.89
N PHE A 120 4.59 -10.02 -2.58
CA PHE A 120 4.71 -8.76 -1.85
C PHE A 120 6.15 -8.23 -1.87
N ILE A 121 7.11 -9.06 -1.47
CA ILE A 121 8.53 -8.67 -1.32
C ILE A 121 9.10 -8.20 -2.65
N LEU A 122 8.81 -8.91 -3.75
CA LEU A 122 9.29 -8.51 -5.07
C LEU A 122 8.67 -7.18 -5.50
N GLY A 123 7.37 -6.99 -5.32
CA GLY A 123 6.70 -5.73 -5.67
C GLY A 123 7.22 -4.54 -4.87
N ALA A 124 7.40 -4.73 -3.56
CA ALA A 124 8.02 -3.76 -2.67
C ALA A 124 9.45 -3.43 -3.10
N PHE A 125 10.27 -4.44 -3.39
CA PHE A 125 11.66 -4.27 -3.83
C PHE A 125 11.73 -3.48 -5.15
N ILE A 126 10.93 -3.87 -6.15
CA ILE A 126 10.86 -3.16 -7.44
C ILE A 126 10.47 -1.70 -7.21
N TYR A 127 9.43 -1.43 -6.41
CA TYR A 127 9.00 -0.07 -6.14
C TYR A 127 10.12 0.76 -5.51
N LEU A 128 10.79 0.23 -4.49
CA LEU A 128 11.86 0.93 -3.78
C LEU A 128 13.05 1.23 -4.69
N VAL A 129 13.50 0.26 -5.49
CA VAL A 129 14.60 0.45 -6.44
C VAL A 129 14.25 1.51 -7.47
N LEU A 130 13.03 1.45 -8.04
CA LEU A 130 12.57 2.45 -8.99
C LEU A 130 12.46 3.84 -8.33
N PHE A 131 11.86 3.94 -7.16
CA PHE A 131 11.71 5.21 -6.45
C PHE A 131 13.06 5.87 -6.15
N ILE A 132 14.04 5.09 -5.68
CA ILE A 132 15.40 5.54 -5.40
C ILE A 132 16.09 5.98 -6.69
N TYR A 133 16.01 5.16 -7.75
CA TYR A 133 16.61 5.47 -9.04
C TYR A 133 16.09 6.80 -9.61
N GLU A 134 14.77 6.99 -9.65
CA GLU A 134 14.16 8.22 -10.15
C GLU A 134 14.52 9.42 -9.25
N SER A 135 14.59 9.22 -7.93
CA SER A 135 15.04 10.28 -7.01
C SER A 135 16.47 10.73 -7.34
N PHE A 136 17.42 9.80 -7.54
CA PHE A 136 18.78 10.17 -7.93
C PHE A 136 18.85 10.82 -9.31
N PHE A 137 18.00 10.38 -10.24
CA PHE A 137 17.91 10.98 -11.56
C PHE A 137 17.42 12.44 -11.50
N GLN A 138 16.37 12.72 -10.74
CA GLN A 138 15.85 14.08 -10.54
C GLN A 138 16.86 14.97 -9.81
N LEU A 139 17.59 14.42 -8.83
CA LEU A 139 18.65 15.14 -8.12
C LEU A 139 19.82 15.50 -9.06
N LYS A 140 20.24 14.57 -9.92
CA LYS A 140 21.28 14.81 -10.93
C LYS A 140 20.88 15.91 -11.92
N LYS A 141 19.58 16.09 -12.16
CA LYS A 141 19.02 17.16 -12.99
C LYS A 141 18.77 18.47 -12.24
N GLU A 142 19.12 18.53 -10.95
CA GLU A 142 18.84 19.68 -10.06
C GLU A 142 17.34 20.06 -10.03
N ASN A 143 16.43 19.10 -10.25
CA ASN A 143 15.00 19.33 -10.26
C ASN A 143 14.43 19.34 -8.83
N PHE A 144 14.85 20.33 -8.02
CA PHE A 144 14.31 20.54 -6.68
C PHE A 144 12.77 20.68 -6.61
N PRO A 145 12.10 21.30 -7.61
CA PRO A 145 10.64 21.34 -7.65
C PRO A 145 9.96 19.97 -7.56
N PHE A 146 10.59 18.89 -8.07
CA PHE A 146 10.07 17.53 -7.90
C PHE A 146 9.96 17.15 -6.43
N PHE A 147 11.03 17.32 -5.64
CA PHE A 147 11.07 16.93 -4.22
C PHE A 147 10.19 17.80 -3.32
N THR A 148 9.99 19.06 -3.69
CA THR A 148 9.07 19.96 -2.98
C THR A 148 7.63 19.86 -3.47
N SER A 149 7.37 19.10 -4.53
CA SER A 149 6.03 18.94 -5.08
C SER A 149 5.14 18.13 -4.15
N ASN A 150 3.85 18.39 -4.24
CA ASN A 150 2.88 17.59 -3.50
C ASN A 150 2.82 16.14 -4.03
N ASP A 151 3.10 15.92 -5.32
CA ASP A 151 3.12 14.60 -5.91
C ASP A 151 4.27 13.72 -5.34
N TYR A 152 5.38 14.31 -4.90
CA TYR A 152 6.43 13.57 -4.20
C TYR A 152 5.94 12.96 -2.88
N ILE A 153 5.06 13.65 -2.14
CA ILE A 153 4.49 13.14 -0.88
C ILE A 153 3.73 11.83 -1.11
N VAL A 154 2.91 11.79 -2.16
CA VAL A 154 2.15 10.56 -2.47
C VAL A 154 3.07 9.45 -2.97
N LEU A 155 4.10 9.75 -3.76
CA LEU A 155 5.10 8.77 -4.19
C LEU A 155 5.96 8.25 -3.02
N PHE A 156 6.18 9.06 -2.00
CA PHE A 156 6.92 8.63 -0.81
C PHE A 156 6.05 7.84 0.18
N ALA A 157 4.72 8.01 0.15
CA ALA A 157 3.80 7.36 1.08
C ALA A 157 4.01 5.84 1.26
N PRO A 158 4.15 5.02 0.20
CA PRO A 158 4.32 3.57 0.36
C PRO A 158 5.74 3.14 0.73
N VAL A 159 6.74 4.02 0.75
CA VAL A 159 8.15 3.63 0.94
C VAL A 159 8.36 2.93 2.28
N LEU A 160 7.92 3.55 3.38
CA LEU A 160 8.06 2.96 4.72
C LEU A 160 7.15 1.74 4.90
N PHE A 161 5.97 1.76 4.27
CA PHE A 161 5.04 0.64 4.23
C PHE A 161 5.66 -0.61 3.59
N PHE A 162 6.21 -0.46 2.39
CA PHE A 162 6.89 -1.54 1.67
C PHE A 162 8.11 -2.04 2.41
N PHE A 163 8.91 -1.13 2.98
CA PHE A 163 10.09 -1.53 3.76
C PHE A 163 9.70 -2.34 5.00
N GLY A 164 8.79 -1.81 5.84
CA GLY A 164 8.48 -2.46 7.11
C GLY A 164 7.65 -3.73 6.97
N LEU A 165 6.71 -3.79 6.03
CA LEU A 165 6.01 -5.05 5.76
C LEU A 165 6.92 -6.09 5.10
N SER A 166 7.92 -5.69 4.30
CA SER A 166 8.93 -6.64 3.80
C SER A 166 9.75 -7.24 4.93
N ALA A 167 10.00 -6.51 6.02
CA ALA A 167 10.65 -7.08 7.20
C ALA A 167 9.76 -8.14 7.87
N ILE A 168 8.47 -7.87 8.05
CA ILE A 168 7.51 -8.85 8.61
C ILE A 168 7.46 -10.12 7.74
N PHE A 169 7.28 -9.94 6.43
CA PHE A 169 7.07 -11.03 5.48
C PHE A 169 8.35 -11.74 5.05
N GLY A 170 9.50 -11.08 5.10
CA GLY A 170 10.78 -11.65 4.72
C GLY A 170 11.32 -12.66 5.72
N PHE A 171 11.14 -12.41 7.02
CA PHE A 171 11.64 -13.33 8.05
C PHE A 171 10.74 -14.55 8.29
N LYS A 172 9.44 -14.46 8.00
CA LYS A 172 8.44 -15.55 8.20
C LYS A 172 8.54 -16.26 9.56
N SER A 173 9.01 -15.57 10.61
CA SER A 173 9.35 -16.19 11.89
C SER A 173 8.22 -16.05 12.90
N TYR A 174 7.69 -17.18 13.38
CA TYR A 174 6.71 -17.20 14.47
C TYR A 174 7.26 -16.60 15.75
N VAL A 175 8.55 -16.84 16.05
CA VAL A 175 9.23 -16.28 17.22
C VAL A 175 9.19 -14.76 17.14
N LEU A 176 9.61 -14.17 16.02
CA LEU A 176 9.57 -12.71 15.84
C LEU A 176 8.14 -12.15 15.88
N SER A 177 7.17 -12.87 15.31
CA SER A 177 5.75 -12.47 15.34
C SER A 177 5.17 -12.45 16.76
N SER A 178 5.59 -13.37 17.63
CA SER A 178 5.11 -13.51 19.00
C SER A 178 5.94 -12.74 20.04
N THR A 179 7.11 -12.22 19.67
CA THR A 179 7.95 -11.41 20.56
C THR A 179 7.20 -10.15 21.01
N ILE A 180 6.96 -10.04 22.32
CA ILE A 180 6.33 -8.89 22.96
C ILE A 180 7.39 -7.78 23.12
N ILE A 181 7.06 -6.55 22.71
CA ILE A 181 7.93 -5.39 22.91
C ILE A 181 7.43 -4.50 24.05
N PHE A 182 6.11 -4.27 24.11
CA PHE A 182 5.49 -3.42 25.13
C PHE A 182 4.11 -3.95 25.53
N GLY A 183 3.93 -4.30 26.80
CA GLY A 183 2.64 -4.76 27.33
C GLY A 183 2.10 -5.96 26.56
N SER A 184 0.96 -5.81 25.89
CA SER A 184 0.34 -6.83 25.04
C SER A 184 0.69 -6.70 23.54
N MET A 185 1.54 -5.74 23.16
CA MET A 185 1.89 -5.47 21.77
C MET A 185 3.11 -6.30 21.33
N ASN A 186 2.91 -7.12 20.30
CA ASN A 186 3.97 -7.90 19.66
C ASN A 186 4.71 -7.08 18.59
N LEU A 187 5.90 -7.55 18.20
CA LEU A 187 6.79 -6.86 17.28
C LEU A 187 6.16 -6.62 15.91
N TYR A 188 5.51 -7.62 15.34
CA TYR A 188 4.87 -7.49 14.03
C TYR A 188 3.64 -6.57 14.08
N GLY A 189 2.88 -6.59 15.17
CA GLY A 189 1.78 -5.66 15.41
C GLY A 189 2.27 -4.22 15.57
N PHE A 190 3.39 -4.00 16.26
CA PHE A 190 4.02 -2.68 16.38
C PHE A 190 4.48 -2.14 15.02
N ILE A 191 5.25 -2.93 14.27
CA ILE A 191 5.71 -2.55 12.92
C ILE A 191 4.50 -2.25 12.03
N GLY A 192 3.52 -3.16 12.00
CA GLY A 192 2.29 -3.01 11.21
C GLY A 192 1.53 -1.73 11.56
N CYS A 193 1.33 -1.44 12.84
CA CYS A 193 0.68 -0.21 13.30
C CYS A 193 1.44 1.04 12.84
N PHE A 194 2.75 1.08 13.07
CA PHE A 194 3.59 2.22 12.73
C PHE A 194 3.59 2.51 11.22
N VAL A 195 3.82 1.49 10.39
CA VAL A 195 3.94 1.69 8.93
C VAL A 195 2.60 2.07 8.29
N ASN A 196 1.48 1.49 8.75
CA ASN A 196 0.15 1.87 8.28
C ASN A 196 -0.18 3.31 8.68
N THR A 197 0.17 3.72 9.91
CA THR A 197 -0.04 5.09 10.39
C THR A 197 0.65 6.09 9.48
N VAL A 198 1.94 5.90 9.20
CA VAL A 198 2.70 6.80 8.34
C VAL A 198 2.13 6.81 6.91
N TYR A 199 1.83 5.63 6.36
CA TYR A 199 1.26 5.50 5.01
C TYR A 199 -0.04 6.29 4.83
N TYR A 200 -1.03 6.07 5.70
CA TYR A 200 -2.34 6.73 5.59
C TYR A 200 -2.28 8.22 5.94
N ILE A 201 -1.42 8.64 6.87
CA ILE A 201 -1.21 10.06 7.18
C ILE A 201 -0.62 10.80 5.98
N LEU A 202 0.39 10.23 5.29
CA LEU A 202 0.98 10.87 4.12
C LEU A 202 -0.03 11.04 2.98
N ILE A 203 -0.90 10.06 2.78
CA ILE A 203 -2.04 10.16 1.84
C ILE A 203 -2.99 11.30 2.24
N ALA A 204 -3.35 11.39 3.53
CA ALA A 204 -4.22 12.46 4.01
C ALA A 204 -3.59 13.86 3.86
N ILE A 205 -2.29 13.99 4.16
CA ILE A 205 -1.53 15.24 3.98
C ILE A 205 -1.52 15.64 2.49
N TYR A 206 -1.27 14.70 1.59
CA TYR A 206 -1.31 14.93 0.15
C TYR A 206 -2.66 15.53 -0.28
N ILE A 207 -3.76 14.88 0.09
CA ILE A 207 -5.13 15.32 -0.26
C ILE A 207 -5.45 16.70 0.32
N TYR A 208 -5.07 16.94 1.58
CA TYR A 208 -5.28 18.24 2.23
C TYR A 208 -4.55 19.38 1.50
N ARG A 209 -3.27 19.14 1.12
CA ARG A 209 -2.48 20.13 0.38
C ARG A 209 -3.05 20.40 -1.02
N GLU A 210 -3.51 19.38 -1.74
CA GLU A 210 -4.18 19.57 -3.04
C GLU A 210 -5.44 20.42 -2.93
N LYS A 211 -6.25 20.19 -1.88
CA LYS A 211 -7.46 20.98 -1.66
C LYS A 211 -7.12 22.45 -1.42
N ARG A 212 -6.13 22.72 -0.57
CA ARG A 212 -5.71 24.09 -0.25
C ARG A 212 -5.22 24.83 -1.50
N LEU A 213 -4.36 24.19 -2.29
CA LEU A 213 -3.84 24.77 -3.52
C LEU A 213 -4.94 25.17 -4.53
N LYS A 214 -6.05 24.42 -4.59
CA LYS A 214 -7.20 24.79 -5.44
C LYS A 214 -8.00 25.99 -4.92
N ASN A 215 -8.04 26.21 -3.62
CA ASN A 215 -8.77 27.32 -3.03
C ASN A 215 -7.97 28.63 -3.12
N ASP A 216 -6.65 28.52 -3.32
CA ASP A 216 -5.72 29.65 -3.43
C ASP A 216 -5.48 30.08 -4.90
N THR A 217 -6.11 29.41 -5.89
CA THR A 217 -6.07 29.72 -7.34
C THR A 217 -7.43 30.08 -7.88
#